data_AF-A0A2V6Z326-F1
#
_entry.id   AF-A0A2V6Z326-F1
#
_cell.length_a   1.000
_cell.length_b   1.000
_cell.length_c   1.000
_cell.angle_alpha   90.00
_cell.angle_beta   90.00
_cell.angle_gamma   90.00
#
_symmetry.space_group_name_H-M   'P 1'
#
loop_
_entity.id
_entity.type
_entity.pdbx_description
1 polymer ?
#
loop_
_entity_poly.entity_id
_entity_poly.type
_entity_poly.pdbx_seq_one_letter_code
_entity_poly.pdbx_strand_id
1 'polypeptide(L)' 'MDTKGLTGAEALLRLLREMGVERIFASPGSEWSPVWEHIAKPYGSAEEIPV' A
#
# COMPACT_ATOMS: atom_id res chain seq x y z
N MET A 1 12.61 -9.34 1.11
CA MET A 1 12.11 -8.11 1.76
C MET A 1 12.17 -8.30 3.27
N ASP A 2 12.86 -7.42 4.00
CA ASP A 2 12.71 -7.34 5.46
C ASP A 2 11.46 -6.50 5.77
N THR A 3 10.55 -7.07 6.57
CA THR A 3 9.24 -6.48 6.88
C THR A 3 9.14 -6.01 8.33
N LYS A 4 10.24 -6.07 9.09
CA LYS A 4 10.24 -5.72 10.50
C LYS A 4 9.90 -4.24 10.69
N GLY A 5 8.84 -3.97 11.45
CA GLY A 5 8.36 -2.61 11.74
C GLY A 5 7.28 -2.08 10.79
N LEU A 6 6.95 -2.82 9.72
CA LEU A 6 5.84 -2.49 8.83
C LEU A 6 4.52 -3.04 9.38
N THR A 7 3.45 -2.29 9.17
CA THR A 7 2.08 -2.81 9.24
C THR A 7 1.82 -3.81 8.11
N GLY A 8 0.79 -4.64 8.25
CA GLY A 8 0.39 -5.57 7.18
C GLY A 8 0.01 -4.86 5.87
N ALA A 9 -0.59 -3.67 5.96
CA ALA A 9 -0.95 -2.87 4.78
C ALA A 9 0.29 -2.38 4.03
N GLU A 10 1.28 -1.84 4.74
CA GLU A 10 2.55 -1.39 4.16
C GLU A 10 3.31 -2.56 3.53
N ALA A 11 3.40 -3.69 4.24
CA ALA A 11 4.07 -4.88 3.74
C ALA A 11 3.43 -5.40 2.43
N LEU A 12 2.09 -5.42 2.36
CA LEU A 12 1.36 -5.81 1.16
C LEU A 12 1.63 -4.86 -0.01
N LEU A 13 1.48 -3.55 0.21
CA LEU A 13 1.65 -2.56 -0.86
C LEU A 13 3.08 -2.55 -1.39
N ARG A 14 4.06 -2.71 -0.52
CA ARG A 14 5.46 -2.85 -0.93
C ARG A 14 5.71 -4.13 -1.72
N LEU A 15 5.13 -5.26 -1.32
CA LEU A 15 5.22 -6.49 -2.11
C LEU A 15 4.65 -6.30 -3.51
N LEU A 16 3.46 -5.70 -3.64
CA LEU A 16 2.84 -5.44 -4.95
C LEU A 16 3.75 -4.58 -5.85
N ARG A 17 4.38 -3.55 -5.27
CA ARG A 17 5.34 -2.72 -5.99
C ARG A 17 6.60 -3.51 -6.39
N GLU A 18 7.14 -4.35 -5.50
CA GLU A 18 8.28 -5.22 -5.83
C GLU A 18 7.94 -6.24 -6.94
N MET A 19 6.66 -6.60 -7.09
CA MET A 19 6.15 -7.39 -8.21
C MET A 19 5.94 -6.59 -9.51
N GLY A 20 6.21 -5.28 -9.52
CA GLY A 20 6.05 -4.41 -10.68
C GLY A 20 4.61 -3.93 -10.92
N VAL A 21 3.74 -3.96 -9.90
CA VAL A 21 2.39 -3.39 -10.02
C VAL A 21 2.47 -1.86 -10.00
N GLU A 22 2.06 -1.25 -11.12
CA GLU A 22 2.08 0.22 -11.27
C GLU A 22 0.74 0.89 -10.90
N ARG A 23 -0.38 0.17 -11.06
CA ARG A 23 -1.73 0.72 -10.86
C ARG A 23 -2.62 -0.29 -10.14
N ILE A 24 -3.38 0.22 -9.16
CA ILE A 24 -4.37 -0.54 -8.41
C ILE A 24 -5.74 0.07 -8.68
N PHE A 25 -6.67 -0.72 -9.19
CA PHE A 25 -8.09 -0.37 -9.28
C PHE A 25 -8.81 -1.10 -8.15
N ALA A 26 -9.45 -0.35 -7.25
CA ALA A 26 -10.11 -0.92 -6.09
C ALA A 26 -11.47 -0.27 -5.84
N SER A 27 -12.40 -1.07 -5.32
CA SER A 27 -13.65 -0.59 -4.71
C SER A 27 -13.51 -0.77 -3.20
N PRO A 28 -13.14 0.28 -2.44
CA PRO A 28 -12.86 0.15 -1.01
C PRO A 28 -14.08 -0.33 -0.23
N GLY A 29 -13.83 -1.13 0.80
CA GLY A 29 -14.85 -1.72 1.69
C GLY A 29 -14.25 -2.14 3.03
N SER A 30 -15.10 -2.56 3.97
CA SER A 30 -14.70 -2.80 5.38
C SER A 30 -13.71 -3.94 5.61
N GLU A 31 -13.58 -4.87 4.66
CA GLU A 31 -12.78 -6.07 4.84
C GLU A 31 -11.28 -5.75 5.01
N TRP A 32 -10.78 -4.75 4.27
CA TRP A 32 -9.34 -4.42 4.16
C TRP A 32 -9.10 -2.95 4.52
N SER A 33 -9.84 -2.41 5.49
CA SER A 33 -9.80 -1.00 5.88
C SER A 33 -8.38 -0.44 6.05
N PRO A 34 -7.43 -1.13 6.73
CA PRO A 34 -6.06 -0.60 6.88
C PRO A 34 -5.33 -0.40 5.55
N VAL A 35 -5.60 -1.21 4.52
CA VAL A 35 -5.00 -1.07 3.19
C VAL A 35 -5.60 0.13 2.46
N TRP A 36 -6.93 0.28 2.50
CA TRP A 36 -7.63 1.38 1.85
C TRP A 36 -7.27 2.73 2.46
N GLU A 37 -7.20 2.80 3.79
CA GLU A 37 -6.73 3.97 4.51
C GLU A 37 -5.30 4.34 4.09
N HIS A 38 -4.42 3.34 3.91
CA HIS A 38 -3.06 3.58 3.44
C HIS A 38 -3.01 4.09 2.01
N ILE A 39 -3.81 3.54 1.08
CA ILE A 39 -3.90 4.00 -0.31
C ILE A 39 -4.51 5.40 -0.41
N ALA A 40 -5.48 5.72 0.45
CA ALA A 40 -6.18 7.00 0.44
C ALA A 40 -5.40 8.17 1.08
N LYS A 41 -4.23 7.91 1.69
CA LYS A 41 -3.37 8.99 2.21
C LYS A 41 -2.99 9.94 1.06
N PRO A 42 -2.92 11.25 1.32
CA PRO A 42 -2.60 12.24 0.29
C PRO A 42 -1.10 12.23 0.00
N TYR A 43 -0.64 11.24 -0.77
CA TYR A 43 0.71 11.23 -1.32
C TYR A 43 0.78 12.26 -2.45
N GLY A 44 1.76 13.15 -2.41
CA GLY A 44 2.02 14.14 -3.45
C GLY A 44 2.69 13.53 -4.69
N SER A 45 3.34 12.37 -4.54
CA SER A 45 3.92 11.59 -5.64
C SER A 45 3.96 10.09 -5.30
N ALA A 46 4.14 9.24 -6.31
CA ALA A 46 4.24 7.79 -6.09
C ALA A 46 5.49 7.42 -5.27
N GLU A 47 6.54 8.25 -5.32
CA GLU A 47 7.77 8.10 -4.57
C GLU A 47 7.60 8.40 -3.07
N GLU A 48 6.55 9.13 -2.67
CA GLU A 48 6.24 9.45 -1.27
C GLU A 48 5.46 8.36 -0.55
N ILE A 49 5.02 7.32 -1.26
CA ILE A 49 4.33 6.18 -0.66
C ILE A 49 5.35 5.38 0.18
N PRO A 50 5.17 5.29 1.52
CA PRO A 50 6.12 4.63 2.40
C PRO A 50 6.29 3.14 2.04
N VAL A 51 7.53 2.68 2.17
CA VAL A 51 7.99 1.31 1.93
C VAL A 51 8.34 0.58 3.21
#